data_AF-A0A963S941-F1
#
_entry.id   AF-A0A963S941-F1
#
_cell.length_a   1.000
_cell.length_b   1.000
_cell.length_c   1.000
_cell.angle_alpha   90.00
_cell.angle_beta   90.00
_cell.angle_gamma   90.00
#
_symmetry.space_group_name_H-M   'P 1'
#
loop_
_entity.id
_entity.type
_entity.pdbx_description
1 polymer ?
#
loop_
_entity_poly.entity_id
_entity_poly.type
_entity_poly.pdbx_seq_one_letter_code
_entity_poly.pdbx_strand_id
1 'polypeptide(L)'
;MVAWKATLGAFAASALAGCGLLFDYDTATTAEREAWLAKVSHDLYDRLDEALPHGEGGAVMSLRERNYDANNRRVEMIVDARFRGAQSRFDGYVTRRSILEELCPDYLGSVLDRKGVAIVIRYALDGGGTLAAAKLTTRECARYGN
;
A
#
# COMPACT_ATOMS: atom_id res chain seq x y z
N MET A 1 7.99 -53.83 20.21
CA MET A 1 7.68 -53.30 18.87
C MET A 1 6.61 -52.23 19.04
N VAL A 2 6.99 -50.95 19.06
CA VAL A 2 6.06 -49.83 19.27
C VAL A 2 5.85 -49.16 17.92
N ALA A 3 4.66 -49.35 17.36
CA ALA A 3 4.23 -48.71 16.13
C ALA A 3 3.93 -47.23 16.41
N TRP A 4 4.81 -46.34 15.95
CA TRP A 4 4.55 -44.91 15.95
C TRP A 4 3.58 -44.58 14.81
N LYS A 5 2.32 -44.34 15.17
CA LYS A 5 1.36 -43.63 14.32
C LYS A 5 1.84 -42.18 14.17
N ALA A 6 2.56 -41.89 13.10
CA ALA A 6 2.80 -40.53 12.65
C ALA A 6 1.52 -40.00 12.00
N THR A 7 0.58 -39.49 12.81
CA THR A 7 -0.37 -38.46 12.39
C THR A 7 0.40 -37.17 12.18
N LEU A 8 1.15 -37.11 11.06
CA LEU A 8 1.62 -35.85 10.51
C LEU A 8 0.40 -35.24 9.83
N GLY A 9 -0.29 -34.40 10.61
CA GLY A 9 -1.30 -33.50 10.11
C GLY A 9 -0.75 -32.77 8.89
N ALA A 10 -1.56 -32.72 7.85
CA ALA A 10 -1.36 -31.99 6.62
C ALA A 10 -1.36 -30.47 6.88
N PHE A 11 -0.41 -30.00 7.70
CA PHE A 11 0.06 -28.63 7.75
C PHE A 11 1.10 -28.45 6.63
N ALA A 12 0.69 -28.76 5.40
CA ALA A 12 1.10 -27.92 4.29
C ALA A 12 0.27 -26.64 4.51
N ALA A 13 0.72 -25.63 5.28
CA ALA A 13 1.93 -24.88 4.97
C ALA A 13 2.17 -24.95 3.45
N SER A 14 1.14 -24.55 2.70
CA SER A 14 1.23 -24.10 1.33
C SER A 14 2.54 -23.36 1.24
N ALA A 15 3.50 -24.06 0.62
CA ALA A 15 4.83 -23.61 0.38
C ALA A 15 4.72 -22.16 -0.04
N LEU A 16 5.49 -21.32 0.63
CA LEU A 16 5.70 -19.92 0.30
C LEU A 16 5.39 -19.69 -1.16
N ALA A 17 4.30 -18.95 -1.38
CA ALA A 17 3.89 -18.35 -2.63
C ALA A 17 5.09 -17.64 -3.26
N GLY A 18 5.88 -18.44 -3.98
CA GLY A 18 6.96 -18.05 -4.85
C GLY A 18 6.30 -17.31 -6.00
N CYS A 19 6.51 -16.00 -5.99
CA CYS A 19 6.01 -15.03 -6.96
C CYS A 19 4.47 -14.89 -6.95
N GLY A 20 3.97 -13.74 -6.48
CA GLY A 20 2.54 -13.40 -6.36
C GLY A 20 1.70 -13.44 -7.65
N LEU A 21 2.23 -13.99 -8.75
CA LEU A 21 1.53 -14.31 -9.98
C LEU A 21 0.49 -15.44 -9.80
N LEU A 22 0.81 -16.47 -9.02
CA LEU A 22 -0.05 -17.66 -8.86
C LEU A 22 -1.04 -17.59 -7.69
N PHE A 23 -1.09 -16.46 -6.96
CA PHE A 23 -2.09 -16.30 -5.91
C PHE A 23 -3.48 -16.18 -6.54
N ASP A 24 -4.34 -17.15 -6.24
CA ASP A 24 -5.77 -17.11 -6.57
C ASP A 24 -6.51 -16.35 -5.47
N TYR A 25 -6.78 -15.08 -5.78
CA TYR A 25 -7.40 -14.17 -4.84
C TYR A 25 -8.85 -14.57 -4.53
N ASP A 26 -9.55 -15.16 -5.49
CA ASP A 26 -11.00 -15.39 -5.38
C ASP A 26 -11.34 -16.61 -4.53
N THR A 27 -10.44 -17.61 -4.49
CA THR A 27 -10.61 -18.82 -3.66
C THR A 27 -9.91 -18.74 -2.30
N ALA A 28 -8.96 -17.81 -2.13
CA ALA A 28 -8.26 -17.60 -0.87
C ALA A 28 -9.18 -17.12 0.26
N THR A 29 -8.81 -17.45 1.50
CA THR A 29 -9.46 -16.92 2.71
C THR A 29 -9.14 -15.44 2.92
N THR A 30 -9.94 -14.73 3.73
CA THR A 30 -9.69 -13.32 4.06
C THR A 30 -8.29 -13.09 4.65
N ALA A 31 -7.86 -13.96 5.58
CA ALA A 31 -6.54 -13.85 6.20
C ALA A 31 -5.39 -14.03 5.19
N GLU A 32 -5.53 -14.97 4.25
CA GLU A 32 -4.53 -15.16 3.17
C GLU A 32 -4.50 -13.97 2.21
N ARG A 33 -5.67 -13.41 1.87
CA ARG A 33 -5.77 -12.21 1.03
C ARG A 33 -5.10 -11.01 1.68
N GLU A 34 -5.32 -10.78 2.99
CA GLU A 34 -4.67 -9.71 3.74
C GLU A 34 -3.16 -9.91 3.81
N ALA A 35 -2.70 -11.12 4.14
CA ALA A 35 -1.26 -11.43 4.17
C ALA A 35 -0.61 -11.26 2.80
N TRP A 36 -1.30 -11.66 1.73
CA TRP A 36 -0.83 -11.45 0.36
C TRP A 36 -0.77 -9.97 0.02
N LEU A 37 -1.82 -9.19 0.30
CA LEU A 37 -1.84 -7.75 0.07
C LEU A 37 -0.69 -7.06 0.80
N ALA A 38 -0.48 -7.37 2.08
CA ALA A 38 0.62 -6.83 2.87
C ALA A 38 1.99 -7.12 2.23
N LYS A 39 2.19 -8.35 1.73
CA LYS A 39 3.42 -8.75 1.04
C LYS A 39 3.63 -8.00 -0.27
N VAL A 40 2.61 -7.93 -1.13
CA VAL A 40 2.77 -7.34 -2.48
C VAL A 40 2.73 -5.81 -2.49
N SER A 41 2.20 -5.17 -1.45
CA SER A 41 2.22 -3.71 -1.30
C SER A 41 3.49 -3.18 -0.61
N HIS A 42 4.39 -4.06 -0.17
CA HIS A 42 5.56 -3.66 0.61
C HIS A 42 6.52 -2.76 -0.17
N ASP A 43 6.87 -3.13 -1.40
CA ASP A 43 7.80 -2.33 -2.22
C ASP A 43 7.26 -0.91 -2.50
N LEU A 44 5.94 -0.80 -2.77
CA LEU A 44 5.29 0.50 -2.97
C LEU A 44 5.25 1.33 -1.68
N TYR A 45 5.11 0.67 -0.54
CA TYR A 45 5.18 1.31 0.76
C TYR A 45 6.57 1.88 1.04
N ASP A 46 7.62 1.09 0.82
CA ASP A 46 9.00 1.50 1.10
C ASP A 46 9.37 2.71 0.24
N ARG A 47 8.99 2.69 -1.04
CA ARG A 47 9.15 3.85 -1.93
C ARG A 47 8.35 5.07 -1.50
N LEU A 48 7.10 4.87 -1.09
CA LEU A 48 6.30 5.98 -0.57
C LEU A 48 7.00 6.61 0.63
N ASP A 49 7.44 5.80 1.60
CA ASP A 49 8.13 6.28 2.80
C ASP A 49 9.43 7.02 2.45
N GLU A 50 10.25 6.50 1.54
CA GLU A 50 11.46 7.16 1.05
C GLU A 50 11.20 8.48 0.32
N ALA A 51 10.07 8.60 -0.38
CA ALA A 51 9.67 9.82 -1.08
C ALA A 51 9.07 10.89 -0.14
N LEU A 52 8.77 10.56 1.12
CA LEU A 52 8.18 11.51 2.05
C LEU A 52 9.21 12.51 2.58
N PRO A 53 8.83 13.80 2.73
CA PRO A 53 9.70 14.78 3.36
C PRO A 53 9.85 14.49 4.86
N HIS A 54 11.05 14.15 5.30
CA HIS A 54 11.39 13.85 6.70
C HIS A 54 11.84 15.08 7.51
N GLY A 55 11.30 16.28 7.21
CA GLY A 55 11.65 17.53 7.91
C GLY A 55 12.29 18.60 7.04
N GLU A 56 12.54 18.31 5.76
CA GLU A 56 12.95 19.34 4.79
C GLU A 56 11.79 20.32 4.55
N GLY A 57 12.10 21.63 4.50
CA GLY A 57 11.10 22.66 4.25
C GLY A 57 10.08 22.91 5.36
N GLY A 58 10.24 22.30 6.55
CA GLY A 58 9.35 22.48 7.69
C GLY A 58 8.12 21.57 7.70
N ALA A 59 8.03 20.62 6.76
CA ALA A 59 7.05 19.55 6.76
C ALA A 59 7.72 18.25 7.22
N VAL A 60 7.08 17.54 8.15
CA VAL A 60 7.46 16.18 8.55
C VAL A 60 6.30 15.28 8.19
N MET A 61 6.54 14.37 7.27
CA MET A 61 5.58 13.34 6.89
C MET A 61 6.11 11.98 7.32
N SER A 62 5.21 11.14 7.83
CA SER A 62 5.55 9.79 8.26
C SER A 62 4.38 8.87 8.01
N LEU A 63 4.65 7.68 7.53
CA LEU A 63 3.60 6.70 7.32
C LEU A 63 3.12 6.15 8.67
N ARG A 64 1.82 6.26 8.94
CA ARG A 64 1.21 5.88 10.22
C ARG A 64 0.68 4.45 10.20
N GLU A 65 -0.14 4.14 9.21
CA GLU A 65 -0.97 2.93 9.24
C GLU A 65 -1.20 2.38 7.83
N ARG A 66 -1.32 1.05 7.77
CA ARG A 66 -1.73 0.29 6.59
C ARG A 66 -2.99 -0.49 6.93
N ASN A 67 -4.07 -0.18 6.22
CA ASN A 67 -5.31 -0.94 6.33
C ASN A 67 -5.50 -1.76 5.06
N TYR A 68 -5.88 -3.02 5.23
CA TYR A 68 -6.14 -3.94 4.14
C TYR A 68 -7.63 -4.25 4.12
N ASP A 69 -8.24 -4.06 2.96
CA ASP A 69 -9.62 -4.46 2.70
C ASP A 69 -9.57 -5.56 1.66
N ALA A 70 -9.42 -6.78 2.17
CA ALA A 70 -9.30 -7.98 1.35
C ALA A 70 -10.53 -8.29 0.51
N ASN A 71 -11.72 -7.82 0.91
CA ASN A 71 -12.93 -8.07 0.14
C ASN A 71 -13.01 -7.13 -1.07
N ASN A 72 -12.53 -5.90 -0.94
CA ASN A 72 -12.55 -4.91 -2.01
C ASN A 72 -11.22 -4.79 -2.76
N ARG A 73 -10.26 -5.70 -2.54
CA ARG A 73 -8.91 -5.67 -3.14
C ARG A 73 -8.27 -4.28 -2.95
N ARG A 74 -8.31 -3.75 -1.73
CA ARG A 74 -7.85 -2.39 -1.45
C ARG A 74 -6.82 -2.35 -0.34
N VAL A 75 -5.79 -1.53 -0.53
CA VAL A 75 -4.84 -1.14 0.51
C VAL A 75 -4.99 0.35 0.76
N GLU A 76 -5.19 0.76 2.00
CA GLU A 76 -5.15 2.15 2.42
C GLU A 76 -3.86 2.41 3.18
N MET A 77 -3.09 3.40 2.72
CA MET A 77 -1.87 3.89 3.36
C MET A 77 -2.16 5.28 3.92
N ILE A 78 -1.97 5.45 5.22
CA ILE A 78 -2.20 6.72 5.90
C ILE A 78 -0.84 7.34 6.22
N VAL A 79 -0.61 8.55 5.73
CA VAL A 79 0.57 9.36 5.99
C VAL A 79 0.17 10.47 6.95
N ASP A 80 0.78 10.53 8.13
CA ASP A 80 0.64 11.69 9.01
C ASP A 80 1.50 12.83 8.46
N ALA A 81 0.91 14.01 8.34
CA ALA A 81 1.56 15.24 7.93
C ALA A 81 1.56 16.24 9.08
N ARG A 82 2.76 16.59 9.54
CA ARG A 82 3.02 17.59 10.59
C ARG A 82 3.79 18.77 10.00
N PHE A 83 3.45 19.98 10.43
CA PHE A 83 4.09 21.20 9.97
C PHE A 83 4.70 21.98 11.12
N ARG A 84 5.95 22.43 10.96
CA ARG A 84 6.63 23.33 11.89
C ARG A 84 6.61 24.74 11.29
N GLY A 85 5.68 25.58 11.77
CA GLY A 85 5.56 26.99 11.40
C GLY A 85 4.19 27.37 10.81
N ALA A 86 3.99 28.66 10.56
CA ALA A 86 2.74 29.17 10.00
C ALA A 86 2.52 28.63 8.57
N GLN A 87 1.47 27.80 8.43
CA GLN A 87 0.80 27.17 7.26
C GLN A 87 1.10 27.61 5.80
N SER A 88 1.74 28.76 5.58
CA SER A 88 1.87 29.48 4.31
C SER A 88 2.85 28.95 3.25
N ARG A 89 3.49 27.79 3.44
CA ARG A 89 4.38 27.19 2.40
C ARG A 89 3.87 25.88 1.82
N PHE A 90 2.64 25.46 2.15
CA PHE A 90 2.17 24.14 1.77
C PHE A 90 1.63 24.01 0.34
N ASP A 91 1.29 25.11 -0.34
CA ASP A 91 0.61 25.10 -1.65
C ASP A 91 1.35 24.36 -2.79
N GLY A 92 2.58 23.87 -2.58
CA GLY A 92 3.37 23.17 -3.60
C GLY A 92 3.78 21.71 -3.34
N TYR A 93 3.73 21.19 -2.10
CA TYR A 93 4.51 19.97 -1.79
C TYR A 93 3.76 18.65 -2.03
N VAL A 94 2.53 18.50 -1.54
CA VAL A 94 1.76 17.26 -1.72
C VAL A 94 0.39 17.57 -2.25
N THR A 95 0.26 17.41 -3.57
CA THR A 95 -1.02 17.44 -4.26
C THR A 95 -1.39 16.03 -4.68
N ARG A 96 -2.68 15.78 -4.94
CA ARG A 96 -3.10 14.53 -5.58
C ARG A 96 -2.28 14.22 -6.83
N ARG A 97 -1.94 15.25 -7.61
CA ARG A 97 -1.16 15.12 -8.85
C ARG A 97 0.26 14.64 -8.56
N SER A 98 0.98 15.28 -7.65
CA SER A 98 2.37 14.89 -7.34
C SER A 98 2.46 13.46 -6.78
N ILE A 99 1.48 13.04 -5.96
CA ILE A 99 1.41 11.65 -5.46
C ILE A 99 1.23 10.66 -6.61
N LEU A 100 0.37 10.98 -7.58
CA LEU A 100 0.13 10.11 -8.73
C LEU A 100 1.34 10.08 -9.67
N GLU A 101 1.96 11.22 -9.96
CA GLU A 101 3.17 11.30 -10.81
C GLU A 101 4.32 10.47 -10.24
N GLU A 102 4.52 10.51 -8.92
CA GLU A 102 5.58 9.75 -8.24
C GLU A 102 5.32 8.23 -8.25
N LEU A 103 4.10 7.80 -7.94
CA LEU A 103 3.83 6.38 -7.63
C LEU A 103 3.19 5.59 -8.77
N CYS A 104 2.59 6.26 -9.76
CA CYS A 104 1.99 5.56 -10.90
C CYS A 104 2.98 4.76 -11.75
N PRO A 105 4.23 5.19 -11.98
CA PRO A 105 5.22 4.37 -12.69
C PRO A 105 5.46 3.01 -12.03
N ASP A 106 5.48 2.96 -10.70
CA ASP A 106 5.68 1.71 -9.95
C ASP A 106 4.40 0.88 -9.81
N TYR A 107 3.24 1.55 -9.81
CA TYR A 107 1.96 0.87 -9.78
C TYR A 107 1.64 0.19 -11.11
N LEU A 108 1.79 0.89 -12.24
CA LEU A 108 1.42 0.38 -13.56
C LEU A 108 2.28 -0.84 -13.94
N GLY A 109 1.63 -1.93 -14.33
CA GLY A 109 2.33 -3.18 -14.66
C GLY A 109 2.84 -3.97 -13.45
N SER A 110 2.63 -3.50 -12.22
CA SER A 110 2.93 -4.26 -11.00
C SER A 110 1.98 -5.45 -10.82
N VAL A 111 2.28 -6.29 -9.82
CA VAL A 111 1.35 -7.36 -9.40
C VAL A 111 0.03 -6.77 -8.87
N LEU A 112 0.07 -5.60 -8.23
CA LEU A 112 -1.11 -4.91 -7.70
C LEU A 112 -2.05 -4.51 -8.84
N ASP A 113 -1.51 -3.88 -9.89
CA ASP A 113 -2.25 -3.49 -11.09
C ASP A 113 -2.85 -4.69 -11.83
N ARG A 114 -2.03 -5.72 -12.12
CA ARG A 114 -2.50 -6.94 -12.79
C ARG A 114 -3.59 -7.70 -12.04
N LYS A 115 -3.65 -7.58 -10.71
CA LYS A 115 -4.66 -8.23 -9.87
C LYS A 115 -5.83 -7.30 -9.50
N GLY A 116 -5.83 -6.07 -10.04
CA GLY A 116 -6.90 -5.09 -9.84
C GLY A 116 -6.97 -4.53 -8.42
N VAL A 117 -5.84 -4.49 -7.72
CA VAL A 117 -5.75 -3.95 -6.36
C VAL A 117 -5.71 -2.43 -6.42
N ALA A 118 -6.60 -1.76 -5.69
CA ALA A 118 -6.59 -0.31 -5.56
C ALA A 118 -5.77 0.13 -4.34
N ILE A 119 -4.85 1.08 -4.53
CA ILE A 119 -4.12 1.69 -3.41
C ILE A 119 -4.70 3.08 -3.15
N VAL A 120 -5.12 3.34 -1.91
CA VAL A 120 -5.58 4.65 -1.46
C VAL A 120 -4.53 5.22 -0.54
N ILE A 121 -4.03 6.41 -0.85
CA ILE A 121 -3.02 7.09 -0.03
C ILE A 121 -3.67 8.35 0.51
N ARG A 122 -3.63 8.52 1.83
CA ARG A 122 -4.28 9.63 2.52
C ARG A 122 -3.30 10.34 3.43
N TYR A 123 -3.12 11.63 3.19
CA TYR A 123 -2.29 12.52 4.01
C TYR A 123 -3.17 13.16 5.08
N ALA A 124 -3.06 12.69 6.32
CA ALA A 124 -3.82 13.15 7.47
C ALA A 124 -3.07 14.29 8.18
N LEU A 125 -3.80 15.31 8.64
CA LEU A 125 -3.24 16.43 9.40
C LEU A 125 -3.23 16.13 10.91
N ASP A 126 -2.23 16.65 11.61
CA ASP A 126 -2.20 16.67 13.07
C ASP A 126 -3.30 17.61 13.60
N GLY A 127 -4.33 17.05 14.23
CA GLY A 127 -5.57 17.77 14.59
C GLY A 127 -6.82 17.36 13.81
N GLY A 128 -6.67 16.46 12.84
CA GLY A 128 -7.79 15.90 12.06
C GLY A 128 -7.98 16.57 10.71
N GLY A 129 -8.68 15.86 9.82
CA GLY A 129 -8.85 16.26 8.41
C GLY A 129 -7.92 15.51 7.46
N THR A 130 -8.05 15.79 6.17
CA THR A 130 -7.25 15.19 5.10
C THR A 130 -6.73 16.29 4.20
N LEU A 131 -5.41 16.33 4.07
CA LEU A 131 -4.68 17.31 3.30
C LEU A 131 -4.75 17.00 1.80
N ALA A 132 -4.47 15.74 1.47
CA ALA A 132 -4.56 15.21 0.13
C ALA A 132 -4.91 13.73 0.21
N ALA A 133 -5.62 13.25 -0.80
CA ALA A 133 -5.81 11.83 -1.01
C ALA A 133 -5.65 11.51 -2.49
N ALA A 134 -4.98 10.39 -2.77
CA ALA A 134 -4.84 9.85 -4.10
C ALA A 134 -5.31 8.39 -4.10
N LYS A 135 -5.85 7.96 -5.23
CA LYS A 135 -6.22 6.56 -5.46
C LYS A 135 -5.48 6.07 -6.69
N LEU A 136 -4.53 5.17 -6.49
CA LEU A 136 -3.83 4.47 -7.55
C LEU A 136 -4.74 3.35 -8.06
N THR A 137 -5.12 3.47 -9.33
CA THR A 137 -5.77 2.43 -10.14
C THR A 137 -5.24 2.55 -11.55
N THR A 138 -5.35 1.49 -12.36
CA THR A 138 -4.95 1.52 -13.77
C THR A 138 -5.54 2.73 -14.51
N ARG A 139 -6.83 3.00 -14.26
CA ARG A 139 -7.57 4.11 -14.88
C ARG A 139 -7.03 5.48 -14.46
N GLU A 140 -6.76 5.66 -13.17
CA GLU A 140 -6.24 6.92 -12.66
C GLU A 140 -4.80 7.12 -13.14
N CYS A 141 -3.94 6.12 -13.04
CA CYS A 141 -2.56 6.23 -13.49
C CYS A 141 -2.42 6.41 -15.01
N ALA A 142 -3.28 5.79 -15.82
CA ALA A 142 -3.30 6.04 -17.27
C ALA A 142 -3.68 7.48 -17.65
N ARG A 143 -4.35 8.23 -16.76
CA ARG A 143 -4.68 9.66 -16.99
C ARG A 143 -3.53 10.60 -16.68
N TYR A 144 -2.58 10.19 -15.84
CA TYR A 144 -1.48 11.03 -15.36
C TYR A 144 -0.09 10.56 -15.84
N GLY A 145 0.02 9.34 -16.37
CA GLY A 145 1.27 8.75 -16.89
C GLY A 145 1.57 9.04 -18.37
N ASN A 146 1.08 10.15 -18.94
CA ASN A 146 1.46 10.63 -20.28
C ASN A 146 2.22 11.95 -20.18
#